data_AF-A0A352XK15-F1
#
_entry.id   AF-A0A352XK15-F1
#
_cell.length_a   1.000
_cell.length_b   1.000
_cell.length_c   1.000
_cell.angle_alpha   90.00
_cell.angle_beta   90.00
_cell.angle_gamma   90.00
#
_symmetry.space_group_name_H-M   'P 1'
#
loop_
_entity.id
_entity.type
_entity.pdbx_description
1 polymer ?
#
loop_
_entity_poly.entity_id
_entity_poly.type
_entity_poly.pdbx_seq_one_letter_code
_entity_poly.pdbx_strand_id
1 'polypeptide(L)'
;MKWLILLIQGVMIAAASGLTVMTWNIHRCVGADEKMDIARVAEFIRNQNPAVVVIQEVDQGTQRSRGVKQADELAKLLGWKVFFGKAIDFQGGEYGQA
;
A
#
# COMPACT_ATOMS: atom_id res chain seq x y z
N MET A 1 -5.06 26.36 5.27
CA MET A 1 -3.66 25.90 5.15
C MET A 1 -3.58 24.90 4.00
N LYS A 2 -2.69 25.08 3.02
CA LYS A 2 -2.59 24.20 1.85
C LYS A 2 -1.28 23.42 1.94
N TRP A 3 -1.35 22.10 1.80
CA TRP A 3 -0.19 21.20 1.85
C TRP A 3 -0.07 20.49 0.50
N LEU A 4 1.13 20.53 -0.07
CA LEU A 4 1.53 19.68 -1.20
C LEU A 4 2.65 18.79 -0.68
N ILE A 5 2.43 17.48 -0.69
CA ILE A 5 3.41 16.48 -0.23
C ILE A 5 3.64 15.52 -1.39
N LEU A 6 4.89 15.51 -1.89
CA LEU A 6 5.36 14.59 -2.92
C LEU A 6 6.24 13.55 -2.23
N LEU A 7 5.87 12.27 -2.30
CA LEU A 7 6.69 11.16 -1.78
C LEU A 7 7.08 10.27 -2.93
N ILE A 8 8.38 10.02 -3.05
CA ILE A 8 8.92 9.11 -4.07
C ILE A 8 9.21 7.76 -3.42
N GLN A 9 9.67 7.71 -2.16
CA GLN A 9 9.73 6.52 -1.30
C GLN A 9 9.70 6.93 0.18
N GLY A 10 8.67 6.54 0.94
CA GLY A 10 8.57 6.87 2.37
C GLY A 10 7.19 6.60 2.95
N VAL A 11 7.11 6.52 4.28
CA VAL A 11 5.86 6.49 5.03
C VAL A 11 5.62 7.87 5.65
N MET A 12 4.38 8.35 5.60
CA MET A 12 3.96 9.53 6.34
C MET A 12 2.73 9.19 7.16
N ILE A 13 2.69 9.68 8.40
CA ILE A 13 1.54 9.59 9.28
C ILE A 13 1.18 11.01 9.67
N ALA A 14 -0.06 11.41 9.40
CA ALA A 14 -0.63 12.68 9.83
C ALA A 14 -1.75 12.40 10.84
N ALA A 15 -1.68 13.03 12.01
CA ALA A 15 -2.70 12.93 13.04
C ALA A 15 -3.36 14.30 13.26
N ALA A 16 -4.68 14.33 13.20
CA ALA A 16 -5.53 15.40 13.73
C ALA A 16 -6.42 14.80 14.83
N SER A 17 -7.07 15.62 15.66
CA SER A 17 -7.91 15.13 16.77
C SER A 17 -8.91 14.07 16.32
N GLY A 18 -8.61 12.80 16.61
CA GLY A 18 -9.43 11.63 16.30
C GLY A 18 -9.20 10.95 14.93
N LEU A 19 -8.29 11.43 14.08
CA LEU A 19 -8.04 10.82 12.76
C LEU A 19 -6.54 10.74 12.44
N THR A 20 -6.05 9.51 12.26
CA THR A 20 -4.70 9.22 11.79
C THR A 20 -4.75 8.69 10.37
N VAL A 21 -4.08 9.37 9.44
CA VAL A 21 -3.95 8.94 8.04
C VAL A 21 -2.50 8.55 7.78
N MET A 22 -2.30 7.36 7.20
CA MET A 22 -1.00 6.89 6.76
C MET A 22 -0.95 6.90 5.23
N THR A 23 0.18 7.33 4.65
CA THR A 23 0.48 7.10 3.24
C THR A 23 1.83 6.43 3.09
N TRP A 24 1.93 5.47 2.17
CA TRP A 24 3.15 4.69 2.00
C TRP A 24 3.33 4.14 0.58
N ASN A 25 4.45 4.46 -0.05
CA ASN A 25 4.93 3.68 -1.20
C ASN A 25 5.49 2.34 -0.71
N ILE A 26 4.73 1.26 -0.93
CA ILE A 26 5.06 -0.08 -0.43
C ILE A 26 6.04 -0.84 -1.32
N HIS A 27 6.47 -0.25 -2.44
CA HIS A 27 7.38 -0.85 -3.42
C HIS A 27 6.99 -2.30 -3.76
N ARG A 28 5.69 -2.53 -4.03
CA ARG A 28 5.11 -3.86 -4.32
C ARG A 28 5.34 -4.87 -3.19
N CYS A 29 5.29 -4.41 -1.95
CA CYS A 29 5.62 -5.19 -0.75
C CYS A 29 7.06 -5.76 -0.73
N VAL A 30 7.99 -5.20 -1.53
CA VAL A 30 9.40 -5.61 -1.55
C VAL A 30 10.21 -4.75 -0.60
N GLY A 31 10.82 -5.40 0.39
CA GLY A 31 11.68 -4.73 1.37
C GLY A 31 13.13 -4.56 0.89
N ALA A 32 13.97 -3.99 1.76
CA ALA A 32 15.41 -3.83 1.51
C ALA A 32 16.16 -5.17 1.36
N ASP A 33 15.54 -6.27 1.76
CA ASP A 33 16.00 -7.64 1.56
C ASP A 33 15.63 -8.23 0.19
N GLU A 34 15.06 -7.40 -0.70
CA GLU A 34 14.60 -7.75 -2.05
C GLU A 34 13.51 -8.84 -2.11
N LYS A 35 12.90 -9.15 -0.96
CA LYS A 35 11.83 -10.15 -0.85
C LYS A 35 10.48 -9.46 -0.78
N MET A 36 9.55 -9.96 -1.60
CA MET A 36 8.13 -9.61 -1.50
C MET A 36 7.53 -10.29 -0.26
N ASP A 37 7.04 -9.49 0.68
CA ASP A 37 6.39 -9.97 1.90
C ASP A 37 5.21 -9.05 2.27
N ILE A 38 4.01 -9.51 1.95
CA ILE A 38 2.75 -8.78 2.18
C ILE A 38 2.38 -8.80 3.67
N ALA A 39 2.73 -9.86 4.39
CA ALA A 39 2.45 -9.97 5.83
C ALA A 39 3.26 -8.94 6.62
N ARG A 40 4.53 -8.73 6.27
CA ARG A 40 5.37 -7.65 6.83
C ARG A 40 4.75 -6.26 6.65
N VAL A 41 4.21 -5.97 5.46
CA VAL A 41 3.52 -4.70 5.17
C VAL A 41 2.26 -4.56 6.03
N ALA A 42 1.43 -5.60 6.12
CA ALA A 42 0.21 -5.59 6.93
C ALA A 42 0.51 -5.42 8.43
N GLU A 43 1.53 -6.11 8.95
CA GLU A 43 1.96 -5.98 10.34
C GLU A 43 2.43 -4.56 10.64
N PHE A 44 3.21 -3.96 9.74
CA PHE A 44 3.65 -2.58 9.90
C PHE A 44 2.46 -1.61 9.96
N ILE A 45 1.51 -1.71 9.02
CA ILE A 45 0.29 -0.88 9.01
C ILE A 45 -0.47 -1.05 10.33
N ARG A 46 -0.66 -2.29 10.80
CA ARG A 46 -1.38 -2.59 12.05
C ARG A 46 -0.70 -1.94 13.26
N ASN A 47 0.62 -1.99 13.32
CA ASN A 47 1.40 -1.39 14.42
C ASN A 47 1.33 0.14 14.42
N GLN A 48 1.15 0.78 13.26
CA GLN A 48 0.91 2.23 13.18
C GLN A 48 -0.52 2.62 13.56
N ASN A 49 -1.46 1.66 13.55
CA ASN A 49 -2.88 1.83 13.87
C ASN A 49 -3.54 3.07 13.19
N PRO A 50 -3.38 3.27 11.87
CA PRO A 50 -4.05 4.38 11.19
C PRO A 50 -5.54 4.09 11.04
N ALA A 51 -6.36 5.14 10.94
CA ALA A 51 -7.77 5.01 10.58
C ALA A 51 -7.96 4.77 9.07
N VAL A 52 -7.04 5.31 8.26
CA VAL A 52 -7.00 5.15 6.80
C VAL A 52 -5.55 5.03 6.37
N VAL A 53 -5.26 4.09 5.46
CA VAL A 53 -3.97 3.97 4.79
C VAL A 53 -4.16 4.16 3.29
N VAL A 54 -3.29 4.93 2.65
CA VAL A 54 -3.21 5.09 1.19
C VAL A 54 -1.85 4.56 0.76
N ILE A 55 -1.84 3.51 -0.06
CA ILE A 55 -0.60 2.85 -0.47
C ILE A 55 -0.32 3.04 -1.95
N GLN A 56 0.98 3.14 -2.28
CA GLN A 56 1.44 3.31 -3.64
C GLN A 56 2.36 2.18 -4.13
N GLU A 57 2.46 2.06 -5.45
CA GLU A 57 3.19 0.99 -6.14
C GLU A 57 2.65 -0.41 -5.86
N VAL A 58 1.33 -0.53 -5.93
CA VAL A 58 0.61 -1.78 -5.69
C VAL A 58 0.49 -2.54 -7.00
N ASP A 59 0.94 -3.79 -7.00
CA ASP A 59 0.69 -4.74 -8.08
C ASP A 59 -0.61 -5.52 -7.82
N GLN A 60 -1.47 -5.58 -8.84
CA GLN A 60 -2.73 -6.31 -8.81
C GLN A 60 -2.74 -7.35 -9.93
N GLY A 61 -2.26 -8.56 -9.62
CA GLY A 61 -2.24 -9.68 -10.57
C GLY A 61 -1.12 -9.64 -11.60
N THR A 62 -0.07 -8.82 -11.39
CA THR A 62 1.05 -8.71 -12.35
C THR A 62 1.96 -9.95 -12.32
N GLN A 63 2.63 -10.24 -13.44
CA GLN A 63 3.57 -11.38 -13.50
C GLN A 63 4.77 -11.24 -12.56
N ARG A 64 5.37 -10.04 -12.40
CA ARG A 64 6.49 -9.85 -11.45
C ARG A 64 6.09 -10.13 -10.00
N SER A 65 4.82 -9.92 -9.67
CA SER A 65 4.24 -10.27 -8.37
C SER A 65 3.61 -11.66 -8.35
N ARG A 66 3.95 -12.53 -9.32
CA ARG A 66 3.49 -13.93 -9.42
C ARG A 66 1.96 -14.05 -9.43
N GLY A 67 1.26 -13.08 -9.99
CA GLY A 67 -0.21 -13.04 -10.06
C GLY A 67 -0.89 -12.66 -8.74
N VAL A 68 -0.13 -12.26 -7.71
CA VAL A 68 -0.70 -11.84 -6.44
C VAL A 68 -1.42 -10.50 -6.59
N LYS A 69 -2.61 -10.42 -5.99
CA LYS A 69 -3.42 -9.21 -5.88
C LYS A 69 -3.14 -8.52 -4.55
N GLN A 70 -2.13 -7.65 -4.52
CA GLN A 70 -1.55 -7.15 -3.27
C GLN A 70 -2.56 -6.34 -2.44
N ALA A 71 -3.40 -5.53 -3.09
CA ALA A 71 -4.46 -4.78 -2.41
C ALA A 71 -5.43 -5.71 -1.68
N ASP A 72 -5.87 -6.77 -2.35
CA ASP A 72 -6.84 -7.74 -1.83
C ASP A 72 -6.25 -8.54 -0.66
N GLU A 73 -5.00 -8.99 -0.78
CA GLU A 73 -4.32 -9.74 0.30
C GLU A 73 -4.01 -8.85 1.51
N LEU A 74 -3.63 -7.58 1.31
CA LEU A 74 -3.47 -6.63 2.42
C LEU A 74 -4.79 -6.41 3.17
N ALA A 75 -5.88 -6.19 2.44
CA ALA A 75 -7.22 -6.03 3.02
C ALA A 75 -7.62 -7.25 3.86
N LYS A 76 -7.39 -8.46 3.32
CA LYS A 76 -7.65 -9.72 4.01
C LYS A 76 -6.82 -9.88 5.28
N LEU A 77 -5.52 -9.58 5.24
CA LEU A 77 -4.62 -9.69 6.40
C LEU A 77 -4.94 -8.65 7.49
N LEU A 78 -5.40 -7.47 7.11
CA LEU A 78 -5.81 -6.41 8.03
C LEU A 78 -7.25 -6.59 8.54
N GLY A 79 -8.07 -7.37 7.84
CA GLY A 79 -9.52 -7.44 8.07
C GLY A 79 -10.24 -6.14 7.65
N TRP A 80 -9.68 -5.41 6.69
CA TRP A 80 -10.14 -4.10 6.26
C TRP A 80 -10.83 -4.17 4.90
N LYS A 81 -11.50 -3.07 4.50
CA LYS A 81 -11.97 -2.88 3.13
C LYS A 81 -10.90 -2.16 2.33
N VAL A 82 -10.82 -2.44 1.03
CA VAL A 82 -9.89 -1.81 0.11
C VAL A 82 -10.58 -1.38 -1.16
N PHE A 83 -10.09 -0.31 -1.76
CA PHE A 83 -10.42 0.11 -3.12
C PHE A 83 -9.13 0.24 -3.91
N PHE A 84 -8.96 -0.56 -4.95
CA PHE A 84 -7.80 -0.46 -5.82
C PHE A 84 -8.08 0.53 -6.97
N GLY A 85 -7.21 1.53 -7.11
CA GLY A 85 -7.22 2.48 -8.21
C GLY A 85 -6.12 2.17 -9.21
N LYS A 86 -6.47 1.53 -10.32
CA LYS A 86 -5.55 1.27 -11.43
C LYS A 86 -5.00 2.58 -12.00
N ALA A 87 -3.68 2.64 -12.15
CA ALA A 87 -3.00 3.67 -12.94
C ALA A 87 -2.75 3.20 -14.38
N ILE A 88 -2.23 1.97 -14.56
CA ILE A 88 -1.92 1.37 -15.86
C ILE A 88 -2.17 -0.13 -15.87
N ASP A 89 -2.39 -0.70 -17.05
CA ASP A 89 -2.21 -2.13 -17.29
C ASP A 89 -0.71 -2.46 -17.28
N PHE A 90 -0.31 -3.54 -16.60
CA PHE A 90 1.10 -3.89 -16.47
C PHE A 90 1.32 -5.40 -16.32
N GLN A 91 2.14 -5.96 -17.21
CA GLN A 91 2.54 -7.38 -17.18
C GLN A 91 1.38 -8.38 -16.97
N GLY A 92 0.27 -8.20 -17.71
CA GLY A 92 -0.91 -9.07 -17.63
C GLY A 92 -1.81 -8.85 -16.40
N GLY A 93 -1.44 -7.95 -15.50
CA GLY A 93 -2.28 -7.45 -14.42
C GLY A 93 -2.36 -5.92 -14.45
N GLU A 94 -2.51 -5.31 -13.28
CA GLU A 94 -2.69 -3.87 -13.13
C GLU A 94 -1.71 -3.31 -12.10
N TYR A 95 -1.31 -2.04 -12.27
CA TYR A 95 -0.43 -1.33 -11.35
C TYR A 95 -1.06 0.00 -10.94
N GLY A 96 -1.01 0.34 -9.65
CA GLY A 96 -1.67 1.53 -9.15
C GLY A 96 -1.53 1.74 -7.65
N GLN A 97 -2.56 2.36 -7.07
CA GLN A 97 -2.65 2.72 -5.65
C GLN A 97 -3.84 2.02 -5.01
N ALA A 98 -3.87 1.93 -3.68
CA ALA A 98 -5.00 1.40 -2.92
C ALA A 98 -5.21 2.12 -1.58
#